data_AF-A0A7X4Y7N3-F1
#
_entry.id   AF-A0A7X4Y7N3-F1
#
_cell.length_a   1.000
_cell.length_b   1.000
_cell.length_c   1.000
_cell.angle_alpha   90.00
_cell.angle_beta   90.00
_cell.angle_gamma   90.00
#
_symmetry.space_group_name_H-M   'P 1'
#
loop_
_entity.id
_entity.type
_entity.pdbx_description
1 polymer ?
#
loop_
_entity_poly.entity_id
_entity_poly.type
_entity_poly.pdbx_seq_one_letter_code
_entity_poly.pdbx_strand_id
1 'polypeptide(L)' 'MTVEEAAAILRVNRKTLYESIRLGQVPGVVRVGKSLRIRRAALVGSSSGKGRDSDDGKRR' A
#
# COMPACT_ATOMS: atom_id res chain seq x y z
N MET A 1 -7.37 5.46 -2.75
CA MET A 1 -6.80 5.45 -4.11
C MET A 1 -6.71 4.02 -4.61
N THR A 2 -6.66 3.85 -5.93
CA THR A 2 -6.40 2.58 -6.60
C THR A 2 -4.90 2.25 -6.58
N VAL A 3 -4.57 1.00 -6.94
CA VAL A 3 -3.18 0.55 -7.10
C VAL A 3 -2.46 1.34 -8.19
N GLU A 4 -3.17 1.73 -9.24
CA GLU A 4 -2.60 2.46 -10.38
C GLU A 4 -2.20 3.89 -10.01
N GLU A 5 -3.05 4.58 -9.27
CA GLU A 5 -2.74 5.91 -8.73
C GLU A 5 -1.55 5.88 -7.76
N ALA A 6 -1.48 4.87 -6.91
CA ALA A 6 -0.35 4.68 -6.00
C ALA A 6 0.97 4.40 -6.76
N ALA A 7 0.91 3.59 -7.82
CA ALA A 7 2.06 3.29 -8.66
C ALA A 7 2.61 4.55 -9.35
N ALA A 8 1.72 5.43 -9.83
CA ALA A 8 2.10 6.71 -10.42
C ALA A 8 2.76 7.65 -9.41
N ILE A 9 2.22 7.73 -8.18
CA ILE A 9 2.79 8.56 -7.10
C ILE A 9 4.18 8.07 -6.68
N LEU A 10 4.34 6.76 -6.51
CA LEU A 10 5.60 6.14 -6.11
C LEU A 10 6.60 6.00 -7.29
N ARG A 11 6.17 6.29 -8.52
CA ARG A 11 6.92 6.07 -9.77
C ARG A 11 7.44 4.64 -9.92
N VAL A 12 6.62 3.66 -9.53
CA VAL A 12 6.93 2.23 -9.70
C VAL A 12 6.01 1.61 -10.72
N ASN A 13 6.44 0.50 -11.32
CA ASN A 13 5.57 -0.26 -12.21
C ASN A 13 4.41 -0.88 -11.41
N ARG A 14 3.21 -0.92 -12.00
CA ARG A 14 2.02 -1.57 -11.43
C ARG A 14 2.32 -3.00 -10.98
N LYS A 15 3.04 -3.78 -11.80
CA LYS A 15 3.43 -5.16 -11.48
C LYS A 15 4.31 -5.23 -10.23
N THR A 16 5.27 -4.32 -10.11
CA THR A 16 6.14 -4.22 -8.93
C THR A 16 5.32 -3.89 -7.69
N LEU A 17 4.37 -2.96 -7.79
CA LEU A 17 3.52 -2.61 -6.65
C LEU A 17 2.64 -3.78 -6.20
N TYR A 18 2.08 -4.56 -7.14
CA TYR A 18 1.34 -5.78 -6.80
C TYR A 18 2.21 -6.81 -6.07
N GLU A 19 3.44 -7.03 -6.51
CA GLU A 19 4.38 -7.94 -5.84
C GLU A 19 4.74 -7.41 -4.45
N SER A 20 5.02 -6.11 -4.29
CA SER A 20 5.28 -5.51 -2.99
C SER A 20 4.09 -5.62 -2.03
N ILE A 21 2.87 -5.47 -2.54
CA ILE A 21 1.63 -5.69 -1.78
C ILE A 21 1.52 -7.16 -1.36
N ARG A 22 1.79 -8.11 -2.28
CA ARG A 22 1.78 -9.55 -2.00
C ARG A 22 2.81 -9.93 -0.93
N LEU A 23 3.96 -9.26 -0.92
CA LEU A 23 5.03 -9.41 0.06
C LEU A 23 4.77 -8.64 1.37
N GLY A 24 3.62 -7.95 1.51
CA GLY A 24 3.26 -7.16 2.69
C GLY A 24 4.17 -5.94 2.93
N GLN A 25 4.86 -5.47 1.90
CA GLN A 25 5.83 -4.36 1.98
C GLN A 25 5.19 -2.98 1.77
N VAL A 26 3.92 -2.93 1.34
CA VAL A 26 3.20 -1.68 1.09
C VAL A 26 2.25 -1.40 2.26
N PRO A 27 2.47 -0.30 3.01
CA PRO A 27 1.62 0.05 4.14
C PRO A 27 0.26 0.62 3.70
N GLY A 28 -0.74 0.49 4.56
CA GLY A 28 -2.07 1.09 4.35
C GLY A 28 -2.88 0.49 3.20
N VAL A 29 -2.58 -0.75 2.81
CA VAL A 29 -3.34 -1.51 1.81
C VAL A 29 -4.52 -2.19 2.48
N VAL A 30 -5.73 -1.84 2.05
CA VAL A 30 -6.98 -2.43 2.53
C VAL A 30 -7.73 -3.08 1.37
N ARG A 31 -8.19 -4.32 1.59
CA ARG A 31 -9.13 -4.98 0.68
C ARG A 31 -10.54 -4.53 1.02
N VAL A 32 -11.21 -3.91 0.05
CA VAL A 32 -12.61 -3.50 0.16
C VAL A 32 -13.39 -4.28 -0.88
N GLY A 33 -14.03 -5.37 -0.44
CA GLY A 33 -14.66 -6.35 -1.34
C GLY A 33 -13.64 -6.99 -2.28
N LYS A 34 -13.86 -6.86 -3.59
CA LYS A 34 -12.95 -7.35 -4.64
C LYS A 34 -11.84 -6.36 -5.02
N SER A 35 -11.87 -5.14 -4.51
CA SER A 35 -10.95 -4.08 -4.92
C SER A 35 -9.89 -3.80 -3.86
N LEU A 36 -8.65 -3.57 -4.30
CA LEU A 36 -7.59 -3.06 -3.44
C LEU A 36 -7.65 -1.54 -3.36
N ARG A 37 -7.59 -1.02 -2.14
CA ARG A 37 -7.51 0.40 -1.86
C ARG A 37 -6.28 0.69 -1.02
N ILE A 38 -5.62 1.80 -1.32
CA ILE A 38 -4.45 2.25 -0.59
C ILE A 38 -4.78 3.58 0.10
N ARG A 39 -4.34 3.75 1.35
CA ARG A 39 -4.45 5.02 2.08
C ARG A 39 -3.30 5.94 1.66
N ARG A 40 -3.62 7.15 1.17
CA ARG A 40 -2.61 8.13 0.71
C ARG A 40 -1.61 8.51 1.80
N ALA A 41 -2.13 8.73 3.01
CA ALA A 41 -1.33 9.14 4.16
C ALA A 41 -0.24 8.12 4.48
N ALA A 42 -0.54 6.82 4.34
CA ALA A 42 0.44 5.75 4.57
C ALA A 42 1.61 5.79 3.58
N LEU A 43 1.35 6.11 2.30
CA LEU A 43 2.41 6.21 1.28
C LEU A 43 3.28 7.46 1.43
N VAL A 44 2.66 8.61 1.76
CA VAL A 44 3.37 9.89 1.87
C VAL A 44 4.15 9.98 3.19
N GLY A 45 3.60 9.41 4.27
CA GLY A 45 4.29 9.34 5.57
C GLY A 45 5.45 8.33 5.59
N SER A 46 5.38 7.25 4.80
CA SER A 46 6.40 6.19 4.80
C SER A 46 7.68 6.52 4.02
N SER A 47 7.74 7.66 3.30
CA SER A 47 8.97 8.07 2.60
C SER A 47 10.10 8.47 3.55
N SER A 48 9.80 8.71 4.82
CA SER A 48 10.82 8.93 5.86
C SER A 48 11.10 7.60 6.56
N GLY A 49 12.13 6.90 6.10
CA GLY A 49 12.81 5.84 6.84
C GLY A 49 11.93 4.72 7.40
N LYS A 50 11.79 3.63 6.63
CA LYS A 50 11.60 2.25 7.10
C LYS A 50 11.22 2.12 8.59
N GLY A 51 9.96 2.37 8.93
CA GLY A 51 9.53 2.47 10.31
C GLY A 51 8.09 2.00 10.46
N ARG A 52 7.91 0.70 10.64
CA ARG A 52 6.89 0.08 11.50
C ARG A 52 5.53 0.81 11.53
N ASP A 53 4.78 0.77 10.44
CA ASP A 53 3.32 0.98 10.51
C ASP A 53 2.65 -0.38 10.36
N SER A 54 2.76 -1.15 11.43
CA SER A 54 1.89 -2.28 11.69
C SER A 54 0.60 -1.71 12.27
N ASP A 55 -0.28 -1.18 11.42
CA ASP A 55 -1.64 -0.88 11.84
C ASP A 55 -2.69 -1.37 10.83
N ASP A 56 -3.68 -2.02 11.42
CA ASP A 56 -5.01 -2.30 10.93
C ASP A 56 -5.24 -3.52 10.00
N GLY A 57 -5.42 -4.67 10.66
CA GLY A 57 -5.98 -5.87 10.03
C GLY A 57 -6.32 -7.02 10.96
N LYS A 58 -6.62 -6.78 12.25
CA LYS A 58 -7.13 -7.81 13.15
C LYS A 58 -8.57 -8.17 12.80
N ARG A 59 -8.82 -9.23 12.02
CA ARG A 59 -10.09 -9.99 11.94
C ARG A 59 -9.72 -11.42 11.50
N ARG A 60 -9.61 -12.38 12.42
CA ARG A 60 -10.64 -13.40 12.75
C ARG A 60 -11.18 -14.12 11.53
#